data_AF-A0A935PCK7-F1
#
_entry.id   AF-A0A935PCK7-F1
#
_cell.length_a   1.000
_cell.length_b   1.000
_cell.length_c   1.000
_cell.angle_alpha   90.00
_cell.angle_beta   90.00
_cell.angle_gamma   90.00
#
_symmetry.space_group_name_H-M   'P 1'
#
loop_
_entity.id
_entity.type
_entity.pdbx_description
1 polymer ?
#
loop_
_entity_poly.entity_id
_entity_poly.type
_entity_poly.pdbx_seq_one_letter_code
_entity_poly.pdbx_strand_id
1 'polypeptide(L)'
;MSISDWLDMQEAAGADVSHIALPEELAFDAVPDEVVYFKTYNPCSILCAREHPFATVERPGRWYWCRGQDRKAGIHKTGMEWTFFTRDRELAVNTATARIE
;
A
#
# COMPACT_ATOMS: atom_id res chain seq x y z
N MET A 1 14.08 12.43 5.81
CA MET A 1 12.92 13.01 5.08
C MET A 1 11.78 12.02 5.23
N SER A 2 10.54 12.47 5.45
CA SER A 2 9.41 11.53 5.55
C SER A 2 8.91 11.13 4.15
N ILE A 3 8.10 10.07 4.07
CA ILE A 3 7.38 9.71 2.83
C ILE A 3 6.53 10.88 2.35
N SER A 4 5.82 11.55 3.27
CA SER A 4 4.95 12.68 2.92
C SER A 4 5.75 13.81 2.27
N ASP A 5 6.85 14.23 2.90
CA ASP A 5 7.69 15.31 2.38
C ASP A 5 8.23 14.98 0.99
N TRP A 6 8.66 13.73 0.79
CA TRP A 6 9.19 13.28 -0.49
C TRP A 6 8.12 13.28 -1.59
N LEU A 7 6.91 12.77 -1.30
CA LEU A 7 5.79 12.79 -2.25
C LEU A 7 5.40 14.22 -2.61
N ASP A 8 5.41 15.12 -1.63
CA ASP A 8 5.12 16.54 -1.85
C ASP A 8 6.14 17.21 -2.77
N MET A 9 7.42 16.86 -2.62
CA MET A 9 8.48 17.34 -3.52
C MET A 9 8.31 16.80 -4.94
N GLN A 10 7.94 15.53 -5.11
CA GLN A 10 7.70 14.93 -6.43
C GLN A 10 6.47 15.55 -7.11
N GLU A 11 5.37 15.72 -6.38
CA GLU A 11 4.15 16.38 -6.89
C GLU A 11 4.44 17.83 -7.30
N ALA A 12 5.20 18.58 -6.49
CA ALA A 12 5.60 19.96 -6.81
C ALA A 12 6.52 20.05 -8.04
N ALA A 13 7.28 19.00 -8.35
CA ALA A 13 8.06 18.87 -9.58
C ALA A 13 7.22 18.46 -10.80
N GLY A 14 5.91 18.24 -10.62
CA GLY A 14 4.97 17.83 -11.68
C GLY A 14 4.99 16.33 -11.97
N ALA A 15 5.60 15.50 -11.12
CA ALA A 15 5.55 14.06 -11.26
C ALA A 15 4.17 13.51 -10.83
N ASP A 16 3.69 12.49 -11.54
CA ASP A 16 2.53 11.72 -11.10
C ASP A 16 2.97 10.79 -9.96
N VAL A 17 2.55 11.14 -8.74
CA VAL A 17 2.88 10.40 -7.52
C VAL A 17 1.94 9.23 -7.25
N SER A 18 0.84 9.10 -7.98
CA SER A 18 -0.21 8.11 -7.69
C SER A 18 0.30 6.66 -7.78
N HIS A 19 1.27 6.39 -8.65
CA HIS A 19 1.86 5.07 -8.85
C HIS A 19 3.40 5.08 -8.78
N ILE A 20 3.97 6.10 -8.14
CA ILE A 20 5.43 6.25 -8.08
C ILE A 20 6.06 5.16 -7.20
N ALA A 21 7.23 4.68 -7.61
CA ALA A 21 8.02 3.79 -6.78
C ALA A 21 8.67 4.58 -5.65
N LEU A 22 8.39 4.19 -4.42
CA LEU A 22 9.01 4.79 -3.24
C LEU A 22 10.47 4.31 -3.13
N PRO A 23 11.45 5.19 -2.82
CA PRO A 23 12.81 4.77 -2.56
C PRO A 23 12.88 3.79 -1.38
N GLU A 24 13.66 2.72 -1.52
CA GLU A 24 13.71 1.61 -0.55
C GLU A 24 14.07 2.08 0.88
N GLU A 25 15.04 2.99 0.99
CA GLU A 25 15.48 3.59 2.26
C GLU A 25 14.35 4.35 2.96
N LEU A 26 13.47 5.01 2.19
CA LEU A 26 12.31 5.72 2.72
C LEU A 26 11.20 4.77 3.15
N ALA A 27 11.04 3.63 2.46
CA ALA A 27 10.03 2.63 2.75
C ALA A 27 10.36 1.84 4.02
N PHE A 28 11.64 1.51 4.24
CA PHE A 28 12.06 0.59 5.30
C PHE A 28 11.92 1.19 6.72
N ASP A 29 12.23 2.48 6.89
CA ASP A 29 12.18 3.17 8.18
C ASP A 29 10.84 3.92 8.42
N ALA A 30 9.86 3.77 7.52
CA ALA A 30 8.61 4.47 7.63
C ALA A 30 7.72 3.88 8.74
N VAL A 31 7.50 4.67 9.78
CA VAL A 31 6.43 4.45 10.75
C VAL A 31 5.22 5.29 10.32
N PRO A 32 4.09 4.68 9.93
CA PRO A 32 2.92 5.45 9.57
C PRO A 32 2.29 6.07 10.82
N ASP A 33 1.62 7.21 10.64
CA ASP A 33 0.86 7.83 11.73
C ASP A 33 -0.36 6.96 12.12
N GLU A 34 -0.90 6.23 11.15
CA GLU A 34 -2.12 5.44 11.28
C GLU A 34 -2.14 4.29 10.27
N VAL A 35 -2.65 3.13 10.69
CA VAL A 35 -3.06 2.04 9.79
C VAL A 35 -4.57 2.13 9.63
N VAL A 36 -5.03 2.57 8.46
CA VAL A 36 -6.43 2.87 8.17
C VAL A 36 -7.20 1.63 7.77
N TYR A 37 -6.55 0.71 7.06
CA TYR A 37 -7.14 -0.53 6.58
C TYR A 37 -6.07 -1.60 6.51
N PHE A 38 -6.41 -2.82 6.94
CA PHE A 38 -5.59 -3.99 6.72
C PHE A 38 -6.49 -5.21 6.54
N LYS A 39 -6.25 -5.95 5.45
CA LYS A 39 -6.93 -7.22 5.19
C LYS A 39 -5.97 -8.19 4.52
N THR A 40 -6.00 -9.45 4.96
CA THR A 40 -5.29 -10.55 4.31
C THR A 40 -6.28 -11.63 3.91
N TYR A 41 -6.09 -12.23 2.74
CA TYR A 41 -6.84 -13.39 2.30
C TYR A 41 -6.07 -14.66 2.68
N ASN A 42 -6.35 -15.19 3.87
CA ASN A 42 -5.74 -16.41 4.38
C ASN A 42 -6.78 -17.53 4.53
N PRO A 43 -7.08 -18.29 3.45
CA PRO A 43 -7.96 -19.46 3.52
C PRO A 43 -7.27 -20.71 4.09
N CYS A 44 -5.99 -20.61 4.48
CA CYS A 44 -5.21 -21.70 5.06
C CYS A 44 -5.35 -21.67 6.60
N SER A 45 -4.23 -21.74 7.31
CA SER A 45 -4.19 -21.56 8.76
C SER A 45 -3.45 -20.26 9.10
N ILE A 46 -3.71 -19.72 10.29
CA ILE A 46 -3.00 -18.54 10.81
C ILE A 46 -1.48 -18.77 10.93
N LEU A 47 -1.03 -20.03 10.97
CA LEU A 47 0.39 -20.41 11.06
C LEU A 47 1.04 -20.68 9.70
N CYS A 48 0.32 -20.51 8.59
CA CYS A 48 0.88 -20.72 7.26
C CYS A 48 1.89 -19.60 6.95
N ALA A 49 3.19 -19.94 6.90
CA ALA A 49 4.28 -19.00 6.64
C ALA A 49 4.50 -18.67 5.16
N ARG A 50 3.60 -19.09 4.27
CA ARG A 50 3.67 -18.78 2.84
C ARG A 50 3.01 -17.45 2.52
N GLU A 51 3.27 -16.94 1.32
CA GLU A 51 2.67 -15.69 0.85
C GLU A 51 1.15 -15.78 0.73
N HIS A 52 0.46 -14.74 1.20
CA HIS A 52 -0.99 -14.61 1.07
C HIS A 52 -1.30 -13.22 0.53
N PRO A 53 -2.26 -13.10 -0.41
CA PRO A 53 -2.71 -11.79 -0.85
C PRO A 53 -3.14 -10.94 0.33
N PHE A 54 -2.77 -9.67 0.30
CA PHE A 54 -3.13 -8.69 1.31
C PHE A 54 -3.35 -7.34 0.68
N ALA A 55 -4.02 -6.46 1.42
CA ALA A 55 -4.15 -5.05 1.12
C ALA A 55 -4.01 -4.26 2.42
N THR A 56 -3.18 -3.22 2.40
CA THR A 56 -3.00 -2.29 3.51
C THR A 56 -3.14 -0.85 3.02
N VAL A 57 -3.66 0.01 3.90
CA VAL A 57 -3.69 1.46 3.73
C VAL A 57 -3.08 2.08 4.99
N GLU A 58 -1.93 2.71 4.81
CA GLU A 58 -1.15 3.36 5.87
C GLU A 58 -1.14 4.87 5.59
N ARG A 59 -1.18 5.71 6.64
CA ARG A 59 -1.19 7.17 6.50
C ARG A 59 0.14 7.77 6.99
N PRO A 60 1.13 7.97 6.11
CA PRO A 60 2.28 8.83 6.39
C PRO A 60 1.93 10.30 6.14
N GLY A 61 1.79 11.10 7.20
CA GLY A 61 1.46 12.52 7.09
C GLY A 61 0.11 12.74 6.40
N ARG A 62 0.10 13.47 5.29
CA ARG A 62 -1.13 13.79 4.54
C ARG A 62 -1.46 12.82 3.40
N TRP A 63 -0.63 11.80 3.19
CA TRP A 63 -0.79 10.83 2.12
C TRP A 63 -1.32 9.51 2.66
N TYR A 64 -2.06 8.79 1.82
CA TYR A 64 -2.45 7.40 2.04
C TYR A 64 -1.64 6.53 1.11
N TRP A 65 -0.83 5.66 1.69
CA TRP A 65 -0.03 4.66 1.01
C TRP A 65 -0.79 3.34 0.99
N CYS A 66 -1.30 2.98 -0.19
CA CYS A 66 -2.02 1.75 -0.41
C CYS A 66 -1.07 0.76 -1.08
N ARG A 67 -0.93 -0.44 -0.51
CA ARG A 67 -0.09 -1.48 -1.10
C ARG A 67 -0.66 -2.87 -0.82
N GLY A 68 -0.26 -3.83 -1.64
CA GLY A 68 -0.70 -5.19 -1.47
C GLY A 68 -0.42 -6.07 -2.67
N GLN A 69 -1.06 -7.22 -2.66
CA GLN A 69 -1.12 -8.18 -3.77
C GLN A 69 -2.59 -8.45 -4.09
N ASP A 70 -2.96 -8.38 -5.37
CA ASP A 70 -4.32 -8.65 -5.82
C ASP A 70 -4.72 -10.09 -5.48
N ARG A 71 -5.94 -10.30 -4.94
CA ARG A 71 -6.46 -11.64 -4.62
C ARG A 71 -6.45 -12.57 -5.84
N LYS A 72 -6.60 -12.03 -7.05
CA LYS A 72 -6.59 -12.78 -8.32
C LYS A 72 -5.22 -13.38 -8.65
N ALA A 73 -4.12 -12.89 -8.05
CA ALA A 73 -2.81 -13.50 -8.18
C ALA A 73 -2.84 -14.97 -7.72
N GLY A 74 -3.69 -15.27 -6.74
CA GLY A 74 -3.86 -16.57 -6.11
C GLY A 74 -3.03 -16.72 -4.83
N ILE A 75 -3.41 -17.68 -3.99
CA ILE A 75 -2.71 -17.96 -2.73
C ILE A 75 -1.31 -18.53 -2.99
N HIS A 76 -0.34 -18.17 -2.14
CA HIS A 76 1.05 -18.64 -2.20
C HIS A 76 1.78 -18.31 -3.51
N LYS A 77 1.34 -17.27 -4.23
CA LYS A 77 1.97 -16.80 -5.46
C LYS A 77 2.57 -15.42 -5.22
N THR A 78 3.60 -15.10 -5.99
CA THR A 78 4.11 -13.74 -6.16
C THR A 78 3.57 -13.16 -7.47
N GLY A 79 3.57 -11.85 -7.62
CA GLY A 79 3.03 -11.16 -8.78
C GLY A 79 1.74 -10.40 -8.47
N MET A 80 1.41 -9.45 -9.35
CA MET A 80 0.29 -8.50 -9.19
C MET A 80 0.38 -7.69 -7.89
N GLU A 81 1.59 -7.47 -7.40
CA GLU A 81 1.87 -6.46 -6.40
C GLU A 81 1.48 -5.09 -6.95
N TRP A 82 0.91 -4.27 -6.09
CA TRP A 82 0.41 -2.97 -6.47
C TRP A 82 0.72 -1.95 -5.38
N THR A 83 0.92 -0.72 -5.81
CA THR A 83 1.06 0.45 -4.95
C THR A 83 0.22 1.58 -5.53
N PHE A 84 -0.39 2.35 -4.64
CA PHE A 84 -1.18 3.52 -4.98
C PHE A 84 -1.08 4.57 -3.88
N PHE A 85 -0.85 5.82 -4.25
CA PHE A 85 -0.85 6.98 -3.36
C PHE A 85 -2.00 7.92 -3.67
N THR A 86 -2.64 8.43 -2.63
CA THR A 86 -3.68 9.45 -2.73
C THR A 86 -3.77 10.28 -1.46
N ARG A 87 -4.36 11.47 -1.52
CA ARG A 87 -4.75 12.26 -0.35
C ARG A 87 -6.21 12.02 0.05
N ASP A 88 -6.95 11.28 -0.75
CA ASP A 88 -8.34 10.91 -0.50
C ASP A 88 -8.43 9.57 0.24
N ARG A 89 -8.91 9.64 1.49
CA ARG A 89 -9.07 8.48 2.37
C ARG A 89 -10.05 7.46 1.83
N GLU A 90 -11.18 7.90 1.29
CA GLU A 90 -12.22 7.00 0.80
C GLU A 90 -11.74 6.28 -0.45
N LEU A 91 -11.09 7.02 -1.37
CA LEU A 91 -10.47 6.43 -2.55
C LEU A 91 -9.41 5.39 -2.16
N ALA A 92 -8.59 5.66 -1.15
CA ALA A 92 -7.58 4.73 -0.65
C ALA A 92 -8.20 3.41 -0.16
N VAL A 93 -9.19 3.49 0.73
CA VAL A 93 -9.86 2.32 1.31
C VAL A 93 -10.66 1.54 0.25
N ASN A 94 -11.38 2.23 -0.63
CA ASN A 94 -12.14 1.59 -1.71
C ASN A 94 -11.22 0.84 -2.68
N THR A 95 -10.08 1.45 -3.02
CA THR A 95 -9.05 0.85 -3.88
C THR A 95 -8.45 -0.41 -3.25
N ALA A 96 -8.11 -0.36 -1.95
CA ALA A 96 -7.57 -1.51 -1.24
C ALA A 96 -8.60 -2.65 -1.13
N THR A 97 -9.84 -2.32 -0.80
CA THR A 97 -10.95 -3.27 -0.67
C THR A 97 -11.22 -3.98 -2.00
N ALA A 98 -11.32 -3.23 -3.10
CA ALA A 98 -11.61 -3.79 -4.43
C ALA A 98 -10.55 -4.77 -4.97
N ARG A 99 -9.33 -4.76 -4.42
CA ARG A 99 -8.25 -5.66 -4.84
C ARG A 99 -8.16 -6.95 -4.03
N ILE A 100 -8.76 -6.97 -2.84
CA ILE A 100 -8.67 -8.10 -1.92
C ILE A 100 -10.01 -8.82 -1.72
N GLU A 101 -11.13 -8.18 -2.03
CA GLU A 101 -12.47 -8.78 -2.01
C GLU A 101 -12.82 -9.43 -3.36
#